data_AF-A0AA37KG32-F1
#
_entry.id   AF-A0AA37KG32-F1
#
_cell.length_a   1.000
_cell.length_b   1.000
_cell.length_c   1.000
_cell.angle_alpha   90.00
_cell.angle_beta   90.00
_cell.angle_gamma   90.00
#
_symmetry.space_group_name_H-M   'P 1'
#
loop_
_entity.id
_entity.type
_entity.pdbx_description
1 polymer ?
#
loop_
_entity_poly.entity_id
_entity_poly.type
_entity_poly.pdbx_seq_one_letter_code
_entity_poly.pdbx_strand_id
1 'polypeptide(L)'
;MQLSGANELLYAAKASYLYKAIKTKELVDSLKQPTLEKISKKLNIPINEINYQKIQDNIILTDTYSSRSTAVQGPPEGIQKLPSSISPLVKTNWGQDDPYNWAFREENKVDWIRTENNGKKMDALPVGCVNVALAQIMGYTHQKYTPPLTFTLPNSTMTYMPNFIKMTQKASINDLQGQAQMQVQYLMLNFYNMNKTTSKKDWDGAVLESGVSEENMLNTMNKFFKYNPKAPFDGDQVWASLRNNNPVLMLTTNHAFIISGLLITEKASQTRQMVKTNDLYWHANLGWADKNTGYYQLDGNARTFFEAGGVKEWCYKMDCIKNIRAK
;
A
#
# COMPACT_ATOMS: atom_id res chain seq x y z
N MET A 1 50.98 31.21 -7.82
CA MET A 1 49.59 30.71 -7.67
C MET A 1 49.39 30.47 -6.17
N GLN A 2 48.75 31.41 -5.46
CA GLN A 2 48.51 31.33 -4.02
C GLN A 2 47.50 30.20 -3.73
N LEU A 3 47.93 29.18 -2.99
CA LEU A 3 47.02 28.19 -2.41
C LEU A 3 46.27 28.85 -1.25
N SER A 4 44.96 29.03 -1.38
CA SER A 4 44.13 29.57 -0.29
C SER A 4 43.93 28.51 0.80
N GLY A 5 43.87 28.92 2.07
CA GLY A 5 43.68 27.99 3.20
C GLY A 5 42.39 27.15 3.12
N ALA A 6 41.42 27.54 2.29
CA ALA A 6 40.24 26.74 1.96
C ALA A 6 40.59 25.44 1.20
N ASN A 7 41.60 25.46 0.32
CA ASN A 7 42.05 24.28 -0.41
C ASN A 7 42.81 23.29 0.49
N GLU A 8 43.56 23.79 1.47
CA GLU A 8 44.24 22.96 2.48
C GLU A 8 43.23 22.29 3.42
N LEU A 9 42.20 23.03 3.87
CA LEU A 9 41.09 22.49 4.66
C LEU A 9 40.29 21.43 3.90
N LEU A 10 40.03 21.65 2.61
CA LEU A 10 39.35 20.66 1.76
C LEU A 10 40.20 19.40 1.56
N TYR A 11 41.51 19.55 1.39
CA TYR A 11 42.45 18.44 1.26
C TYR A 11 42.54 17.63 2.57
N ALA A 12 42.65 18.29 3.72
CA ALA A 12 42.66 17.66 5.04
C ALA A 12 41.33 16.95 5.35
N ALA A 13 40.19 17.54 4.96
CA ALA A 13 38.87 16.91 5.12
C ALA A 13 38.74 15.64 4.27
N LYS A 14 39.20 15.66 3.01
CA LYS A 14 39.22 14.47 2.14
C LYS A 14 40.13 13.37 2.69
N ALA A 15 41.32 13.72 3.15
CA ALA A 15 42.26 12.77 3.76
C ALA A 15 41.69 12.15 5.06
N SER A 16 41.05 12.96 5.90
CA SER A 16 40.39 12.50 7.14
C SER A 16 39.21 11.56 6.86
N TYR A 17 38.40 11.85 5.83
CA TYR A 17 37.30 10.99 5.41
C TYR A 17 37.81 9.66 4.86
N LEU A 18 38.86 9.68 4.03
CA LEU A 18 39.51 8.48 3.50
C LEU A 18 40.11 7.63 4.63
N TYR A 19 40.79 8.25 5.59
CA TYR A 19 41.34 7.58 6.77
C TYR A 19 40.23 6.92 7.62
N LYS A 20 39.10 7.62 7.84
CA LYS A 20 37.94 7.03 8.53
C LYS A 20 37.39 5.83 7.77
N ALA A 21 37.22 5.94 6.45
CA ALA A 21 36.70 4.84 5.63
C ALA A 21 37.62 3.60 5.67
N ILE A 22 38.94 3.81 5.58
CA ILE A 22 39.95 2.74 5.71
C ILE A 22 39.85 2.10 7.11
N LYS A 23 39.84 2.90 8.17
CA LYS A 23 39.79 2.41 9.55
C LYS A 23 38.48 1.68 9.87
N THR A 24 37.36 2.11 9.32
CA THR A 24 36.07 1.39 9.43
C THR A 24 36.15 0.04 8.72
N LYS A 25 36.77 -0.03 7.54
CA LYS A 25 36.95 -1.29 6.81
C LYS A 25 37.89 -2.24 7.56
N GLU A 26 38.99 -1.73 8.10
CA GLU A 26 39.90 -2.49 8.96
C GLU A 26 39.19 -3.02 10.22
N LEU A 27 38.34 -2.22 10.85
CA LEU A 27 37.54 -2.68 12.00
C LEU A 27 36.55 -3.77 11.62
N VAL A 28 35.84 -3.62 10.50
CA VAL A 28 34.92 -4.63 9.96
C VAL A 28 35.68 -5.94 9.66
N ASP A 29 36.84 -5.85 9.02
CA ASP A 29 37.69 -7.00 8.70
C ASP A 29 38.29 -7.62 9.97
N SER A 30 38.66 -6.81 10.98
CA SER A 30 39.17 -7.29 12.27
C SER A 30 38.14 -8.08 13.07
N LEU A 31 36.85 -7.80 12.91
CA LEU A 31 35.76 -8.53 13.55
C LEU A 31 35.34 -9.77 12.76
N LYS A 32 35.69 -9.85 11.48
CA LYS A 32 35.35 -10.98 10.60
C LYS A 32 36.02 -12.27 11.07
N GLN A 33 37.33 -12.24 11.28
CA GLN A 33 38.10 -13.43 11.65
C GLN A 33 37.68 -14.01 13.02
N PRO A 34 37.54 -13.22 14.10
CA PRO A 34 37.00 -13.70 15.38
C PRO A 34 35.56 -14.22 15.29
N THR A 35 34.75 -13.67 14.38
CA THR A 35 33.38 -14.14 14.16
C THR A 35 33.38 -15.50 13.46
N LEU A 36 34.20 -15.67 12.42
CA LEU A 36 34.36 -16.94 11.72
C LEU A 36 34.92 -18.04 12.63
N GLU A 37 35.87 -17.71 13.51
CA GLU A 37 36.40 -18.64 14.53
C GLU A 37 35.32 -19.09 15.52
N LYS A 38 34.47 -18.15 15.98
CA LYS A 38 33.33 -18.47 16.85
C LYS A 38 32.33 -19.40 16.16
N ILE A 39 32.00 -19.13 14.90
CA ILE A 39 31.08 -19.95 14.10
C ILE A 39 31.69 -21.34 13.85
N SER A 40 32.95 -21.38 13.43
CA SER A 40 33.70 -22.61 13.18
C SER A 40 33.71 -23.53 14.41
N LYS A 41 34.04 -22.97 15.58
CA LYS A 41 34.05 -23.72 16.84
C LYS A 41 32.67 -24.20 17.28
N LYS A 42 31.62 -23.40 17.08
CA LYS A 42 30.27 -23.74 17.52
C LYS A 42 29.58 -24.76 16.60
N LEU A 43 29.79 -24.65 15.29
CA LEU A 43 29.10 -25.46 14.29
C LEU A 43 29.98 -26.61 13.76
N ASN A 44 31.23 -26.69 14.20
CA ASN A 44 32.23 -27.65 13.72
C ASN A 44 32.41 -27.62 12.19
N ILE A 45 32.48 -26.41 11.62
CA ILE A 45 32.69 -26.17 10.18
C ILE A 45 34.07 -25.52 9.99
N PRO A 46 34.92 -25.99 9.07
CA PRO A 46 36.18 -25.31 8.76
C PRO A 46 35.95 -23.85 8.32
N ILE A 47 36.78 -22.92 8.81
CA ILE A 47 36.60 -21.47 8.57
C ILE A 47 36.45 -21.12 7.08
N ASN A 48 37.22 -21.78 6.22
CA ASN A 48 37.21 -21.62 4.76
C ASN A 48 35.96 -22.19 4.07
N GLU A 49 35.17 -23.00 4.77
CA GLU A 49 33.95 -23.60 4.24
C GLU A 49 32.67 -22.95 4.78
N ILE A 50 32.80 -21.97 5.69
CA ILE A 50 31.66 -21.23 6.23
C ILE A 50 31.03 -20.41 5.11
N ASN A 51 29.82 -20.80 4.71
CA ASN A 51 28.97 -20.07 3.80
C ASN A 51 27.52 -20.13 4.30
N TYR A 52 26.65 -19.32 3.69
CA TYR A 52 25.26 -19.20 4.11
C TYR A 52 24.53 -20.57 4.16
N GLN A 53 24.69 -21.40 3.13
CA GLN A 53 24.01 -22.70 3.03
C GLN A 53 24.39 -23.65 4.17
N LYS A 54 25.63 -23.60 4.66
CA LYS A 54 26.09 -24.44 5.77
C LYS A 54 25.66 -23.94 7.16
N ILE A 55 25.28 -22.67 7.28
CA ILE A 55 24.90 -22.07 8.57
C ILE A 55 23.41 -21.76 8.69
N GLN A 56 22.65 -21.79 7.59
CA GLN A 56 21.25 -21.36 7.53
C GLN A 56 20.37 -22.04 8.59
N ASP A 57 20.55 -23.34 8.81
CA ASP A 57 19.74 -24.13 9.76
C ASP A 57 20.05 -23.82 11.23
N ASN A 58 21.14 -23.10 11.49
CA ASN A 58 21.56 -22.68 12.84
C ASN A 58 21.24 -21.20 13.11
N ILE A 59 20.66 -20.48 12.14
CA ILE A 59 20.20 -19.11 12.32
C ILE A 59 18.80 -19.16 12.93
N ILE A 60 18.73 -19.01 14.25
CA ILE A 60 17.47 -18.88 14.97
C ILE A 60 17.15 -17.40 15.11
N LEU A 61 16.07 -16.95 14.48
CA LEU A 61 15.51 -15.62 14.70
C LEU A 61 14.82 -15.62 16.07
N THR A 62 15.46 -15.03 17.09
CA THR A 62 14.90 -14.93 18.45
C THR A 62 13.79 -13.89 18.56
N ASP A 63 13.73 -12.97 17.59
CA ASP A 63 12.65 -12.01 17.41
C ASP A 63 11.77 -12.50 16.26
N THR A 64 10.87 -13.44 16.54
CA THR A 64 9.78 -13.78 15.61
C THR A 64 8.75 -12.65 15.58
N TYR A 65 9.16 -11.48 15.11
CA TYR A 65 8.27 -10.52 14.49
C TYR A 65 8.65 -10.51 13.02
N SER A 66 8.21 -11.53 12.26
CA SER A 66 8.21 -11.39 10.80
C SER A 66 7.22 -10.29 10.47
N SER A 67 7.74 -9.08 10.43
CA SER A 67 6.98 -7.86 10.21
C SER A 67 6.65 -7.61 8.75
N ARG A 68 7.19 -8.45 7.86
CA ARG A 68 6.76 -8.56 6.46
C ARG A 68 5.50 -9.42 6.41
N SER A 69 4.40 -8.80 6.02
CA SER A 69 3.13 -9.49 5.88
C SER A 69 2.67 -9.47 4.43
N THR A 70 2.24 -10.63 3.96
CA THR A 70 1.34 -10.76 2.80
C THR A 70 -0.11 -10.74 3.28
N ALA A 71 -1.06 -10.48 2.39
CA ALA A 71 -2.47 -10.53 2.72
C ALA A 71 -2.94 -11.96 3.05
N VAL A 72 -3.68 -12.11 4.16
CA VAL A 72 -4.52 -13.29 4.45
C VAL A 72 -6.00 -12.93 4.29
N GLN A 73 -6.82 -13.86 3.80
CA GLN A 73 -8.22 -13.58 3.46
C GLN A 73 -9.18 -13.68 4.65
N GLY A 74 -8.69 -14.13 5.81
CA GLY A 74 -9.47 -14.32 7.01
C GLY A 74 -8.58 -14.66 8.20
N PRO A 75 -9.18 -14.99 9.36
CA PRO A 75 -8.40 -15.51 10.48
C PRO A 75 -7.64 -16.78 10.05
N PRO A 76 -6.41 -16.99 10.55
CA PRO A 76 -5.70 -18.23 10.28
C PRO A 76 -6.53 -19.45 10.71
N GLU A 77 -6.34 -20.57 10.03
CA GLU A 77 -7.10 -21.78 10.27
C GLU A 77 -6.97 -22.24 11.75
N GLY A 78 -8.10 -22.59 12.36
CA GLY A 78 -8.15 -22.99 13.77
C GLY A 78 -8.03 -21.84 14.79
N ILE A 79 -7.87 -20.59 14.34
CA ILE A 79 -7.79 -19.43 15.24
C ILE A 79 -9.11 -18.65 15.25
N GLN A 80 -9.63 -18.38 16.45
CA GLN A 80 -10.88 -17.65 16.62
C GLN A 80 -10.72 -16.13 16.40
N LYS A 81 -11.60 -15.56 15.59
CA LYS A 81 -11.81 -14.10 15.47
C LYS A 81 -12.52 -13.57 16.72
N LEU A 82 -12.00 -12.50 17.30
CA LEU A 82 -12.58 -11.85 18.49
C LEU A 82 -13.68 -10.84 18.12
N PRO A 83 -14.71 -10.66 18.98
CA PRO A 83 -15.83 -9.73 18.74
C PRO A 83 -15.42 -8.26 18.59
N SER A 84 -14.28 -7.86 19.15
CA SER A 84 -13.71 -6.51 19.04
C SER A 84 -13.13 -6.20 17.66
N SER A 85 -13.11 -7.17 16.74
CA SER A 85 -12.72 -6.96 15.35
C SER A 85 -13.69 -6.04 14.62
N ILE A 86 -13.14 -5.20 13.74
CA ILE A 86 -13.89 -4.33 12.85
C ILE A 86 -13.88 -4.95 11.46
N SER A 87 -15.04 -5.44 11.00
CA SER A 87 -15.18 -5.98 9.64
C SER A 87 -14.83 -4.91 8.58
N PRO A 88 -14.34 -5.30 7.40
CA PRO A 88 -13.99 -4.34 6.35
C PRO A 88 -15.18 -3.45 6.00
N LEU A 89 -15.01 -2.15 6.21
CA LEU A 89 -15.99 -1.12 5.88
C LEU A 89 -16.17 -1.04 4.36
N VAL A 90 -15.04 -1.00 3.64
CA VAL A 90 -14.96 -1.12 2.19
C VAL A 90 -14.84 -2.59 1.83
N LYS A 91 -15.88 -3.14 1.19
CA LYS A 91 -16.01 -4.56 0.82
C LYS A 91 -15.69 -4.86 -0.65
N THR A 92 -15.56 -3.81 -1.46
CA THR A 92 -15.15 -3.91 -2.85
C THR A 92 -13.71 -4.40 -2.94
N ASN A 93 -13.36 -5.06 -4.03
CA ASN A 93 -11.99 -5.37 -4.44
C ASN A 93 -11.83 -4.86 -5.87
N TRP A 94 -11.83 -3.53 -6.03
CA TRP A 94 -11.75 -2.90 -7.35
C TRP A 94 -10.30 -2.71 -7.79
N GLY A 95 -10.11 -2.58 -9.11
CA GLY A 95 -8.82 -2.55 -9.78
C GLY A 95 -8.66 -1.34 -10.69
N GLN A 96 -7.52 -1.26 -11.36
CA GLN A 96 -7.16 -0.13 -12.23
C GLN A 96 -7.32 -0.40 -13.72
N ASP A 97 -7.27 -1.67 -14.14
CA ASP A 97 -7.31 -2.06 -15.54
C ASP A 97 -8.70 -2.59 -15.93
N ASP A 98 -8.80 -3.36 -17.01
CA ASP A 98 -10.06 -3.97 -17.41
C ASP A 98 -10.64 -4.84 -16.28
N PRO A 99 -11.96 -4.75 -15.98
CA PRO A 99 -12.98 -3.98 -16.68
C PRO A 99 -13.30 -2.62 -16.05
N TYR A 100 -12.48 -2.12 -15.13
CA TYR A 100 -12.72 -0.88 -14.38
C TYR A 100 -12.50 0.38 -15.24
N ASN A 101 -11.53 0.34 -16.17
CA ASN A 101 -11.25 1.43 -17.11
C ASN A 101 -12.02 1.33 -18.43
N TRP A 102 -13.01 0.45 -18.56
CA TRP A 102 -13.70 0.23 -19.85
C TRP A 102 -14.27 1.51 -20.48
N ALA A 103 -14.91 2.37 -19.67
CA ALA A 103 -15.51 3.63 -20.11
C ALA A 103 -14.49 4.67 -20.61
N PHE A 104 -13.19 4.47 -20.39
CA PHE A 104 -12.14 5.39 -20.83
C PHE A 104 -12.06 5.45 -22.36
N ARG A 105 -12.46 4.38 -23.04
CA ARG A 105 -12.54 4.32 -24.50
C ARG A 105 -13.57 5.29 -25.07
N GLU A 106 -14.63 5.54 -24.32
CA GLU A 106 -15.67 6.48 -24.74
C GLU A 106 -15.03 7.87 -24.90
N GLU A 107 -14.17 8.30 -23.98
CA GLU A 107 -13.47 9.60 -24.04
C GLU A 107 -12.09 9.56 -24.73
N ASN A 108 -11.83 8.54 -25.56
CA ASN A 108 -10.56 8.35 -26.27
C ASN A 108 -9.31 8.39 -25.35
N LYS A 109 -9.45 7.92 -24.11
CA LYS A 109 -8.34 7.82 -23.14
C LYS A 109 -7.63 6.48 -23.31
N VAL A 110 -7.01 6.32 -24.47
CA VAL A 110 -6.26 5.13 -24.87
C VAL A 110 -4.82 5.51 -25.23
N ASP A 111 -3.87 4.64 -24.94
CA ASP A 111 -2.46 4.82 -25.30
C ASP A 111 -1.74 3.46 -25.36
N TRP A 112 -0.48 3.46 -25.75
CA TRP A 112 0.39 2.28 -25.65
C TRP A 112 0.71 2.02 -24.17
N ILE A 113 0.16 0.95 -23.61
CA ILE A 113 0.38 0.52 -22.22
C ILE A 113 1.43 -0.58 -22.18
N ARG A 114 2.36 -0.49 -21.23
CA ARG A 114 3.35 -1.54 -20.96
C ARG A 114 2.63 -2.78 -20.39
N THR A 115 2.95 -3.93 -20.96
CA THR A 115 2.44 -5.25 -20.51
C THR A 115 3.40 -5.90 -19.52
N GLU A 116 2.92 -6.88 -18.76
CA GLU A 116 3.74 -7.64 -17.80
C GLU A 116 4.95 -8.32 -18.44
N ASN A 117 4.83 -8.75 -19.71
CA ASN A 117 5.92 -9.38 -20.47
C ASN A 117 6.85 -8.35 -21.14
N ASN A 118 6.86 -7.11 -20.66
CA ASN A 118 7.65 -5.99 -21.18
C ASN A 118 7.33 -5.58 -22.64
N GLY A 119 6.28 -6.12 -23.26
CA GLY A 119 5.72 -5.64 -24.54
C GLY A 119 4.81 -4.41 -24.34
N LYS A 120 4.24 -3.86 -25.41
CA LYS A 120 3.24 -2.79 -25.33
C LYS A 120 1.98 -3.11 -26.14
N LYS A 121 0.81 -2.68 -25.65
CA LYS A 121 -0.48 -2.82 -26.34
C LYS A 121 -1.21 -1.49 -26.35
N MET A 122 -1.89 -1.17 -27.44
CA MET A 122 -2.79 -0.01 -27.49
C MET A 122 -4.05 -0.36 -26.70
N ASP A 123 -4.27 0.30 -25.57
CA ASP A 123 -5.35 -0.05 -24.64
C ASP A 123 -5.84 1.20 -23.87
N ALA A 124 -6.95 1.06 -23.14
CA ALA A 124 -7.44 2.09 -22.23
C ALA A 124 -6.39 2.37 -21.15
N LEU A 125 -6.20 3.65 -20.81
CA LEU A 125 -5.30 4.06 -19.74
C LEU A 125 -5.74 3.42 -18.41
N PRO A 126 -4.80 3.04 -17.52
CA PRO A 126 -5.16 2.55 -16.20
C PRO A 126 -5.84 3.66 -15.38
N VAL A 127 -6.80 3.30 -14.53
CA VAL A 127 -7.55 4.26 -13.72
C VAL A 127 -6.65 5.06 -12.78
N GLY A 128 -5.60 4.45 -12.22
CA GLY A 128 -4.74 5.06 -11.20
C GLY A 128 -5.21 4.78 -9.78
N CYS A 129 -4.27 4.41 -8.91
CA CYS A 129 -4.55 3.93 -7.54
C CYS A 129 -5.35 4.93 -6.68
N VAL A 130 -5.05 6.24 -6.79
CA VAL A 130 -5.80 7.29 -6.08
C VAL A 130 -7.28 7.29 -6.48
N ASN A 131 -7.57 7.20 -7.78
CA ASN A 131 -8.94 7.22 -8.30
C ASN A 131 -9.71 5.98 -7.84
N VAL A 132 -9.09 4.79 -7.89
CA VAL A 132 -9.69 3.55 -7.39
C VAL A 132 -9.95 3.62 -5.89
N ALA A 133 -8.99 4.12 -5.10
CA ALA A 133 -9.16 4.25 -3.66
C ALA A 133 -10.31 5.21 -3.30
N LEU A 134 -10.38 6.38 -3.95
CA LEU A 134 -11.46 7.34 -3.72
C LEU A 134 -12.82 6.80 -4.16
N ALA A 135 -12.90 6.07 -5.28
CA ALA A 135 -14.14 5.45 -5.74
C ALA A 135 -14.65 4.38 -4.76
N GLN A 136 -13.76 3.54 -4.24
CA GLN A 136 -14.12 2.51 -3.25
C GLN A 136 -14.55 3.13 -1.90
N ILE A 137 -13.86 4.18 -1.45
CA ILE A 137 -14.27 4.94 -0.25
C ILE A 137 -15.64 5.57 -0.46
N MET A 138 -15.87 6.24 -1.60
CA MET A 138 -17.17 6.84 -1.94
C MET A 138 -18.29 5.80 -1.99
N GLY A 139 -18.00 4.62 -2.56
CA GLY A 139 -18.94 3.50 -2.62
C GLY A 139 -19.43 3.05 -1.23
N TYR A 140 -18.60 3.21 -0.20
CA TYR A 140 -18.99 2.94 1.19
C TYR A 140 -19.65 4.15 1.86
N THR A 141 -19.01 5.32 1.81
CA THR A 141 -19.44 6.48 2.61
C THR A 141 -20.74 7.11 2.12
N HIS A 142 -21.09 6.94 0.84
CA HIS A 142 -22.23 7.62 0.22
C HIS A 142 -23.44 6.71 -0.05
N GLN A 143 -23.47 5.48 0.49
CA GLN A 143 -24.60 4.54 0.31
C GLN A 143 -25.97 5.09 0.73
N LYS A 144 -25.99 5.99 1.72
CA LYS A 144 -27.21 6.59 2.28
C LYS A 144 -27.17 8.13 2.23
N TYR A 145 -26.37 8.70 1.33
CA TYR A 145 -26.17 10.14 1.24
C TYR A 145 -27.38 10.84 0.59
N THR A 146 -27.81 11.95 1.18
CA THR A 146 -28.98 12.73 0.72
C THR A 146 -28.63 14.23 0.71
N PRO A 147 -28.86 14.95 -0.40
CA PRO A 147 -29.38 14.46 -1.68
C PRO A 147 -28.36 13.56 -2.43
N PRO A 148 -28.80 12.65 -3.31
CA PRO A 148 -27.90 11.79 -4.08
C PRO A 148 -26.88 12.59 -4.87
N LEU A 149 -25.65 12.08 -4.96
CA LEU A 149 -24.62 12.67 -5.82
C LEU A 149 -24.97 12.45 -7.30
N THR A 150 -24.59 13.42 -8.14
CA THR A 150 -24.69 13.33 -9.60
C THR A 150 -23.31 13.43 -10.23
N PHE A 151 -23.12 12.65 -11.29
CA PHE A 151 -21.88 12.61 -12.08
C PHE A 151 -22.21 12.69 -13.57
N THR A 152 -21.27 13.17 -14.37
CA THR A 152 -21.47 13.33 -15.81
C THR A 152 -21.29 11.99 -16.51
N LEU A 153 -22.14 11.70 -17.49
CA LEU A 153 -21.96 10.55 -18.38
C LEU A 153 -20.78 10.82 -19.35
N PRO A 154 -20.01 9.80 -19.77
CA PRO A 154 -18.90 10.01 -20.68
C PRO A 154 -19.32 10.75 -21.95
N ASN A 155 -18.49 11.69 -22.41
CA ASN A 155 -18.75 12.53 -23.59
C ASN A 155 -20.15 13.18 -23.65
N SER A 156 -20.78 13.43 -22.51
CA SER A 156 -22.15 13.94 -22.45
C SER A 156 -22.28 15.12 -21.50
N THR A 157 -23.31 15.93 -21.70
CA THR A 157 -23.75 16.95 -20.73
C THR A 157 -24.77 16.38 -19.74
N MET A 158 -25.27 15.17 -20.00
CA MET A 158 -26.20 14.47 -19.13
C MET A 158 -25.49 13.93 -17.88
N THR A 159 -26.26 13.77 -16.80
CA THR A 159 -25.77 13.22 -15.54
C THR A 159 -26.48 11.93 -15.16
N TYR A 160 -25.83 11.13 -14.32
CA TYR A 160 -26.41 9.96 -13.68
C TYR A 160 -26.22 10.03 -12.16
N MET A 161 -27.08 9.32 -11.44
CA MET A 161 -26.98 9.15 -9.99
C MET A 161 -26.43 7.74 -9.70
N PRO A 162 -25.22 7.61 -9.12
CA PRO A 162 -24.68 6.30 -8.78
C PRO A 162 -25.52 5.62 -7.71
N ASN A 163 -25.87 4.35 -7.93
CA ASN A 163 -26.49 3.53 -6.90
C ASN A 163 -25.38 2.80 -6.12
N PHE A 164 -24.78 3.50 -5.15
CA PHE A 164 -23.65 2.98 -4.37
C PHE A 164 -23.95 1.66 -3.65
N ILE A 165 -25.21 1.44 -3.23
CA ILE A 165 -25.64 0.16 -2.62
C ILE A 165 -25.48 -0.98 -3.62
N LYS A 166 -25.98 -0.81 -4.85
CA LYS A 166 -25.85 -1.84 -5.90
C LYS A 166 -24.41 -1.98 -6.38
N MET A 167 -23.68 -0.88 -6.56
CA MET A 167 -22.29 -0.89 -7.01
C MET A 167 -21.36 -1.63 -6.04
N THR A 168 -21.63 -1.55 -4.73
CA THR A 168 -20.80 -2.19 -3.69
C THR A 168 -21.38 -3.49 -3.15
N GLN A 169 -22.42 -4.02 -3.78
CA GLN A 169 -23.08 -5.27 -3.36
C GLN A 169 -22.16 -6.49 -3.46
N LYS A 170 -21.21 -6.46 -4.40
CA LYS A 170 -20.21 -7.50 -4.64
C LYS A 170 -18.81 -6.93 -4.55
N ALA A 171 -17.85 -7.80 -4.21
CA ALA A 171 -16.45 -7.40 -4.14
C ALA A 171 -15.91 -7.06 -5.54
N SER A 172 -16.12 -7.96 -6.50
CA SER A 172 -15.72 -7.76 -7.90
C SER A 172 -16.82 -7.09 -8.71
N ILE A 173 -16.39 -6.25 -9.66
CA ILE A 173 -17.27 -5.65 -10.67
C ILE A 173 -17.89 -6.71 -11.60
N ASN A 174 -17.20 -7.83 -11.84
CA ASN A 174 -17.66 -8.90 -12.73
C ASN A 174 -18.86 -9.67 -12.17
N ASP A 175 -19.07 -9.60 -10.86
CA ASP A 175 -20.20 -10.25 -10.19
C ASP A 175 -21.44 -9.34 -10.11
N LEU A 176 -21.31 -8.07 -10.52
CA LEU A 176 -22.41 -7.12 -10.57
C LEU A 176 -23.28 -7.38 -11.79
N GLN A 177 -24.56 -6.99 -11.69
CA GLN A 177 -25.54 -7.18 -12.75
C GLN A 177 -26.18 -5.84 -13.14
N GLY A 178 -26.52 -5.70 -14.41
CA GLY A 178 -27.17 -4.52 -14.97
C GLY A 178 -26.35 -3.23 -14.85
N GLN A 179 -27.03 -2.12 -14.58
CA GLN A 179 -26.45 -0.77 -14.62
C GLN A 179 -25.35 -0.53 -13.57
N ALA A 180 -25.27 -1.33 -12.50
CA ALA A 180 -24.27 -1.14 -11.45
C ALA A 180 -22.85 -1.30 -11.96
N GLN A 181 -22.61 -2.23 -12.89
CA GLN A 181 -21.29 -2.44 -13.50
C GLN A 181 -20.83 -1.20 -14.26
N MET A 182 -21.68 -0.68 -15.15
CA MET A 182 -21.43 0.53 -15.92
C MET A 182 -21.21 1.76 -15.01
N GLN A 183 -21.99 1.88 -13.94
CA GLN A 183 -21.85 2.99 -12.99
C GLN A 183 -20.51 2.98 -12.25
N VAL A 184 -19.90 1.81 -12.00
CA VAL A 184 -18.53 1.73 -11.46
C VAL A 184 -17.52 2.26 -12.48
N GLN A 185 -17.62 1.85 -13.74
CA GLN A 185 -16.74 2.31 -14.82
C GLN A 185 -16.84 3.82 -15.03
N TYR A 186 -18.06 4.35 -15.04
CA TYR A 186 -18.29 5.80 -15.13
C TYR A 186 -17.78 6.55 -13.92
N LEU A 187 -17.88 5.97 -12.72
CA LEU A 187 -17.34 6.59 -11.51
C LEU A 187 -15.81 6.67 -11.58
N MET A 188 -15.15 5.61 -12.04
CA MET A 188 -13.70 5.59 -12.25
C MET A 188 -13.25 6.68 -13.23
N LEU A 189 -13.95 6.81 -14.36
CA LEU A 189 -13.67 7.84 -15.36
C LEU A 189 -13.91 9.26 -14.82
N ASN A 190 -14.99 9.46 -14.06
CA ASN A 190 -15.27 10.75 -13.42
C ASN A 190 -14.17 11.14 -12.43
N PHE A 191 -13.71 10.22 -11.59
CA PHE A 191 -12.56 10.49 -10.71
C PHE A 191 -11.29 10.78 -11.50
N TYR A 192 -11.01 10.02 -12.56
CA TYR A 192 -9.86 10.25 -13.43
C TYR A 192 -9.83 11.68 -13.97
N ASN A 193 -10.97 12.14 -14.49
CA ASN A 193 -11.15 13.49 -15.03
C ASN A 193 -11.06 14.58 -13.95
N MET A 194 -11.78 14.43 -12.83
CA MET A 194 -11.77 15.41 -11.74
C MET A 194 -10.38 15.60 -11.13
N ASN A 195 -9.62 14.51 -11.01
CA ASN A 195 -8.25 14.54 -10.50
C ASN A 195 -7.21 14.98 -11.54
N LYS A 196 -7.63 15.27 -12.77
CA LYS A 196 -6.74 15.62 -13.90
C LYS A 196 -5.57 14.63 -14.02
N THR A 197 -5.92 13.35 -13.97
CA THR A 197 -4.96 12.25 -13.89
C THR A 197 -4.05 12.24 -15.12
N THR A 198 -2.75 12.05 -14.91
CA THR A 198 -1.73 12.01 -15.96
C THR A 198 -1.10 10.64 -16.07
N SER A 199 -0.56 10.31 -17.23
CA SER A 199 0.14 9.04 -17.45
C SER A 199 1.64 9.23 -17.29
N LYS A 200 2.30 8.33 -16.55
CA LYS A 200 3.75 8.23 -16.53
C LYS A 200 4.19 7.22 -17.57
N LYS A 201 5.09 7.64 -18.45
CA LYS A 201 5.62 6.83 -19.57
C LYS A 201 7.05 6.41 -19.29
N ASP A 202 7.42 5.24 -19.80
CA ASP A 202 8.80 4.79 -19.84
C ASP A 202 9.59 5.37 -21.01
N TRP A 203 10.84 4.91 -21.16
CA TRP A 203 11.77 5.35 -22.19
C TRP A 203 11.34 5.03 -23.64
N ASP A 204 10.43 4.08 -23.84
CA ASP A 204 9.85 3.68 -25.13
C ASP A 204 8.44 4.30 -25.33
N GLY A 205 8.10 5.28 -24.48
CA GLY A 205 6.85 6.03 -24.57
C GLY A 205 5.61 5.23 -24.18
N ALA A 206 5.77 4.03 -23.61
CA ALA A 206 4.66 3.23 -23.13
C ALA A 206 4.25 3.69 -21.72
N VAL A 207 2.96 3.78 -21.46
CA VAL A 207 2.41 4.12 -20.16
C VAL A 207 2.66 2.97 -19.19
N LEU A 208 3.28 3.30 -18.05
CA LEU A 208 3.50 2.38 -16.93
C LEU A 208 2.38 2.49 -15.89
N GLU A 209 1.97 3.72 -15.58
CA GLU A 209 1.00 3.99 -14.52
C GLU A 209 0.29 5.34 -14.72
N SER A 210 -0.82 5.52 -14.02
CA SER A 210 -1.57 6.77 -13.94
C SER A 210 -1.35 7.45 -12.58
N GLY A 211 -0.93 8.71 -12.61
CA GLY A 211 -0.58 9.51 -11.44
C GLY A 211 -1.54 10.67 -11.20
N VAL A 212 -1.74 11.00 -9.93
CA VAL A 212 -2.52 12.16 -9.47
C VAL A 212 -1.63 12.99 -8.55
N SER A 213 -1.53 14.30 -8.78
CA SER A 213 -0.85 15.21 -7.86
C SER A 213 -1.60 15.31 -6.53
N GLU A 214 -0.89 15.52 -5.42
CA GLU A 214 -1.51 15.72 -4.11
C GLU A 214 -2.56 16.85 -4.13
N GLU A 215 -2.27 17.98 -4.80
CA GLU A 215 -3.21 19.09 -4.92
C GLU A 215 -4.55 18.68 -5.55
N ASN A 216 -4.52 18.06 -6.73
CA ASN A 216 -5.74 17.59 -7.39
C ASN A 216 -6.50 16.55 -6.57
N MET A 217 -5.78 15.61 -5.92
CA MET A 217 -6.38 14.64 -5.01
C MET A 217 -7.14 15.35 -3.88
N LEU A 218 -6.50 16.29 -3.19
CA LEU A 218 -7.11 17.04 -2.09
C LEU A 218 -8.28 17.91 -2.57
N ASN A 219 -8.18 18.53 -3.75
CA ASN A 219 -9.28 19.30 -4.35
C ASN A 219 -10.52 18.42 -4.58
N THR A 220 -10.33 17.22 -5.15
CA THR A 220 -11.42 16.25 -5.32
C THR A 220 -11.95 15.75 -3.98
N MET A 221 -11.06 15.46 -3.02
CA MET A 221 -11.49 15.00 -1.69
C MET A 221 -12.34 16.06 -0.97
N ASN A 222 -11.93 17.33 -1.01
CA ASN A 222 -12.65 18.46 -0.41
C ASN A 222 -14.06 18.67 -0.98
N LYS A 223 -14.30 18.22 -2.21
CA LYS A 223 -15.61 18.28 -2.87
C LYS A 223 -16.61 17.29 -2.24
N PHE A 224 -16.17 16.08 -1.90
CA PHE A 224 -17.07 14.97 -1.57
C PHE A 224 -16.99 14.47 -0.12
N PHE A 225 -15.89 14.74 0.57
CA PHE A 225 -15.61 14.15 1.87
C PHE A 225 -15.29 15.20 2.94
N LYS A 226 -15.55 14.82 4.19
CA LYS A 226 -14.94 15.38 5.40
C LYS A 226 -13.85 14.42 5.85
N TYR A 227 -12.69 14.93 6.23
CA TYR A 227 -11.54 14.13 6.64
C TYR A 227 -10.60 14.94 7.53
N ASN A 228 -9.71 14.25 8.25
CA ASN A 228 -8.62 14.89 8.97
C ASN A 228 -7.46 15.17 8.00
N PRO A 229 -6.71 16.29 8.17
CA PRO A 229 -5.57 16.59 7.32
C PRO A 229 -4.60 15.41 7.17
N LYS A 230 -3.93 15.36 6.01
CA LYS A 230 -2.87 14.39 5.76
C LYS A 230 -1.82 14.49 6.87
N ALA A 231 -1.45 13.34 7.42
CA ALA A 231 -0.46 13.25 8.48
C ALA A 231 0.28 11.90 8.39
N PRO A 232 1.48 11.80 8.99
CA PRO A 232 2.16 10.52 9.11
C PRO A 232 1.27 9.43 9.72
N PHE A 233 1.54 8.18 9.35
CA PHE A 233 0.83 7.04 9.90
C PHE A 233 0.99 6.95 11.42
N ASP A 234 -0.15 6.80 12.09
CA ASP A 234 -0.26 6.60 13.53
C ASP A 234 -1.34 5.52 13.76
N GLY A 235 -0.93 4.37 14.32
CA GLY A 235 -1.79 3.20 14.47
C GLY A 235 -3.00 3.45 15.35
N ASP A 236 -2.87 4.27 16.41
CA ASP A 236 -3.96 4.58 17.33
C ASP A 236 -5.01 5.47 16.66
N GLN A 237 -4.57 6.45 15.87
CA GLN A 237 -5.47 7.31 15.10
C GLN A 237 -6.17 6.55 13.97
N VAL A 238 -5.47 5.62 13.31
CA VAL A 238 -6.07 4.73 12.31
C VAL A 238 -7.13 3.83 12.96
N TRP A 239 -6.81 3.23 14.11
CA TRP A 239 -7.77 2.44 14.86
C TRP A 239 -8.98 3.25 15.31
N ALA A 240 -8.78 4.48 15.80
CA ALA A 240 -9.85 5.39 16.17
C ALA A 240 -10.75 5.76 14.98
N SER A 241 -10.16 5.98 13.80
CA SER A 241 -10.92 6.21 12.56
C SER A 241 -11.82 5.03 12.22
N LEU A 242 -11.28 3.80 12.27
CA LEU A 242 -12.05 2.59 11.99
C LEU A 242 -13.17 2.35 13.00
N ARG A 243 -12.93 2.62 14.30
CA ARG A 243 -13.97 2.54 15.35
C ARG A 243 -15.12 3.52 15.10
N ASN A 244 -14.83 4.65 14.47
CA ASN A 244 -15.83 5.63 14.05
C ASN A 244 -16.47 5.29 12.70
N ASN A 245 -16.29 4.06 12.19
CA ASN A 245 -16.79 3.60 10.89
C ASN A 245 -16.28 4.43 9.71
N ASN A 246 -15.08 5.02 9.83
CA ASN A 246 -14.47 5.84 8.78
C ASN A 246 -13.22 5.14 8.22
N PRO A 247 -13.16 4.85 6.90
CA PRO A 247 -11.97 4.29 6.27
C PRO A 247 -10.81 5.29 6.29
N VAL A 248 -9.61 4.74 6.05
CA VAL A 248 -8.35 5.49 5.99
C VAL A 248 -7.74 5.32 4.61
N LEU A 249 -7.33 6.43 4.00
CA LEU A 249 -6.53 6.44 2.78
C LEU A 249 -5.06 6.47 3.16
N MET A 250 -4.31 5.47 2.73
CA MET A 250 -2.86 5.34 2.89
C MET A 250 -2.15 5.90 1.66
N LEU A 251 -1.06 6.63 1.86
CA LEU A 251 -0.31 7.33 0.82
C LEU A 251 1.18 7.01 0.96
N THR A 252 1.75 6.44 -0.09
CA THR A 252 3.19 6.26 -0.28
C THR A 252 3.69 7.23 -1.35
N THR A 253 4.99 7.23 -1.65
CA THR A 253 5.53 8.06 -2.73
C THR A 253 4.89 7.76 -4.10
N ASN A 254 4.53 6.51 -4.37
CA ASN A 254 4.08 6.08 -5.71
C ASN A 254 2.73 5.35 -5.72
N HIS A 255 2.07 5.19 -4.58
CA HIS A 255 0.86 4.37 -4.47
C HIS A 255 -0.08 4.86 -3.37
N ALA A 256 -1.38 4.69 -3.59
CA ALA A 256 -2.45 4.99 -2.64
C ALA A 256 -3.39 3.78 -2.48
N PHE A 257 -3.76 3.48 -1.25
CA PHE A 257 -4.59 2.32 -0.92
C PHE A 257 -5.43 2.56 0.34
N ILE A 258 -6.32 1.63 0.69
CA ILE A 258 -7.27 1.84 1.78
C ILE A 258 -6.98 0.89 2.93
N ILE A 259 -6.99 1.39 4.18
CA ILE A 259 -7.23 0.56 5.36
C ILE A 259 -8.69 0.72 5.77
N SER A 260 -9.41 -0.40 5.85
CA SER A 260 -10.86 -0.39 6.05
C SER A 260 -11.35 -1.33 7.15
N GLY A 261 -10.48 -2.02 7.87
CA GLY A 261 -10.90 -2.96 8.91
C GLY A 261 -9.75 -3.38 9.82
N LEU A 262 -10.12 -4.04 10.91
CA LEU A 262 -9.20 -4.57 11.91
C LEU A 262 -9.65 -5.99 12.26
N LEU A 263 -8.79 -6.97 12.04
CA LEU A 263 -9.01 -8.32 12.55
C LEU A 263 -8.19 -8.50 13.82
N ILE A 264 -8.84 -9.02 14.87
CA ILE A 264 -8.20 -9.38 16.12
C ILE A 264 -8.47 -10.87 16.31
N THR A 265 -7.42 -11.66 16.47
CA THR A 265 -7.52 -13.11 16.70
C THR A 265 -6.84 -13.50 18.01
N GLU A 266 -7.18 -14.66 18.53
CA GLU A 266 -6.32 -15.30 19.54
C GLU A 266 -4.91 -15.53 18.94
N LYS A 267 -3.89 -15.61 19.80
CA LYS A 267 -2.51 -15.83 19.35
C LYS A 267 -2.34 -17.21 18.74
N ALA A 268 -1.63 -17.30 17.63
CA ALA A 268 -1.31 -18.59 17.00
C ALA A 268 -0.35 -19.47 17.83
N SER A 269 0.50 -18.89 18.70
CA SER A 269 1.53 -19.61 19.45
C SER A 269 1.07 -19.96 20.88
N GLN A 270 0.78 -21.24 21.12
CA GLN A 270 0.36 -21.81 22.42
C GLN A 270 1.50 -22.18 23.38
N THR A 271 2.57 -21.39 23.51
CA THR A 271 3.64 -21.70 24.48
C THR A 271 3.71 -20.68 25.61
N ARG A 272 2.98 -21.03 26.69
CA ARG A 272 2.98 -20.55 28.09
C ARG A 272 1.78 -19.69 28.54
N GLN A 273 1.19 -20.18 29.63
CA GLN A 273 -0.01 -19.72 30.34
C GLN A 273 0.10 -18.29 30.90
N MET A 274 -1.06 -17.63 31.02
CA MET A 274 -1.41 -16.42 31.81
C MET A 274 -1.36 -15.01 31.18
N VAL A 275 -0.91 -14.78 29.95
CA VAL A 275 -1.16 -13.48 29.26
C VAL A 275 -1.57 -13.72 27.81
N LYS A 276 -2.87 -13.59 27.52
CA LYS A 276 -3.37 -13.57 26.13
C LYS A 276 -2.91 -12.26 25.47
N THR A 277 -1.93 -12.32 24.58
CA THR A 277 -1.65 -11.24 23.63
C THR A 277 -2.31 -11.62 22.31
N ASN A 278 -3.22 -10.80 21.80
CA ASN A 278 -3.93 -11.09 20.54
C ASN A 278 -3.03 -10.82 19.34
N ASP A 279 -3.26 -11.52 18.24
CA ASP A 279 -2.71 -11.10 16.93
C ASP A 279 -3.68 -10.08 16.30
N LEU A 280 -3.11 -9.01 15.76
CA LEU A 280 -3.86 -7.93 15.11
C LEU A 280 -3.50 -7.88 13.63
N TYR A 281 -4.46 -7.47 12.81
CA TYR A 281 -4.26 -7.32 11.37
C TYR A 281 -5.02 -6.11 10.83
N TRP A 282 -4.35 -5.30 9.99
CA TRP A 282 -5.04 -4.28 9.19
C TRP A 282 -5.64 -4.92 7.95
N HIS A 283 -6.93 -4.69 7.69
CA HIS A 283 -7.50 -4.99 6.38
C HIS A 283 -7.12 -3.89 5.40
N ALA A 284 -6.31 -4.21 4.41
CA ALA A 284 -5.89 -3.30 3.36
C ALA A 284 -6.42 -3.72 1.98
N ASN A 285 -6.81 -2.74 1.18
CA ASN A 285 -7.21 -2.91 -0.22
C ASN A 285 -6.32 -2.03 -1.09
N LEU A 286 -5.47 -2.68 -1.89
CA LEU A 286 -4.43 -2.03 -2.72
C LEU A 286 -4.95 -1.51 -4.07
N GLY A 287 -6.23 -1.73 -4.39
CA GLY A 287 -6.80 -1.25 -5.64
C GLY A 287 -6.29 -2.00 -6.88
N TRP A 288 -5.97 -3.29 -6.74
CA TRP A 288 -5.49 -4.15 -7.83
C TRP A 288 -6.45 -5.29 -8.20
N ALA A 289 -7.63 -5.35 -7.57
CA ALA A 289 -8.62 -6.42 -7.80
C ALA A 289 -8.07 -7.85 -7.68
N ASP A 290 -7.09 -8.06 -6.80
CA ASP A 290 -6.37 -9.31 -6.67
C ASP A 290 -6.38 -9.85 -5.22
N LYS A 291 -5.60 -10.90 -4.97
CA LYS A 291 -5.45 -11.53 -3.66
C LYS A 291 -4.62 -10.71 -2.66
N ASN A 292 -4.05 -9.58 -3.07
CA ASN A 292 -3.31 -8.69 -2.19
C ASN A 292 -4.23 -7.75 -1.39
N THR A 293 -5.52 -7.68 -1.73
CA THR A 293 -6.54 -7.16 -0.81
C THR A 293 -6.79 -8.19 0.30
N GLY A 294 -6.64 -7.79 1.56
CA GLY A 294 -6.86 -8.68 2.71
C GLY A 294 -6.24 -8.17 4.00
N TYR A 295 -6.05 -9.07 4.96
CA TYR A 295 -5.53 -8.77 6.29
C TYR A 295 -4.01 -8.90 6.36
N TYR A 296 -3.34 -7.88 6.89
CA TYR A 296 -1.88 -7.80 7.06
C TYR A 296 -1.55 -7.79 8.55
N GLN A 297 -0.75 -8.76 9.00
CA GLN A 297 -0.42 -8.93 10.42
C GLN A 297 0.42 -7.75 10.93
N LEU A 298 0.13 -7.36 12.17
CA LEU A 298 0.82 -6.27 12.85
C LEU A 298 1.89 -6.80 13.81
N ASP A 299 2.95 -6.02 13.96
CA ASP A 299 3.91 -6.17 15.04
C ASP A 299 3.34 -5.66 16.38
N GLY A 300 4.14 -5.78 17.45
CA GLY A 300 3.75 -5.32 18.79
C GLY A 300 3.50 -3.81 18.92
N ASN A 301 3.82 -3.01 17.90
CA ASN A 301 3.59 -1.56 17.84
C ASN A 301 2.46 -1.19 16.87
N ALA A 302 1.62 -2.15 16.49
CA ALA A 302 0.54 -1.99 15.49
C ALA A 302 1.04 -1.56 14.10
N ARG A 303 2.29 -1.90 13.76
CA ARG A 303 2.90 -1.60 12.46
C ARG A 303 2.96 -2.84 11.58
N THR A 304 2.98 -2.64 10.28
CA THR A 304 3.18 -3.72 9.31
C THR A 304 4.07 -3.25 8.18
N PHE A 305 4.90 -4.14 7.66
CA PHE A 305 5.55 -3.97 6.37
C PHE A 305 4.66 -4.63 5.32
N PHE A 306 4.08 -3.79 4.46
CA PHE A 306 3.29 -4.27 3.33
C PHE A 306 4.25 -4.83 2.29
N GLU A 307 4.29 -6.16 2.17
CA GLU A 307 5.01 -6.88 1.11
C GLU A 307 3.98 -7.44 0.12
N ALA A 308 3.48 -6.58 -0.76
CA ALA A 308 2.40 -6.92 -1.67
C ALA A 308 2.54 -6.15 -3.00
N GLY A 309 2.67 -6.91 -4.08
CA GLY A 309 2.92 -6.36 -5.42
C GLY A 309 4.11 -5.39 -5.45
N GLY A 310 3.88 -4.20 -6.03
CA GLY A 310 4.87 -3.11 -6.09
C GLY A 310 5.11 -2.36 -4.77
N VAL A 311 4.30 -2.62 -3.73
CA VAL A 311 4.46 -1.99 -2.40
C VAL A 311 5.38 -2.87 -1.54
N LYS A 312 6.49 -2.26 -1.11
CA LYS A 312 7.50 -2.89 -0.23
C LYS A 312 7.95 -1.87 0.81
N GLU A 313 7.00 -1.46 1.65
CA GLU A 313 7.22 -0.33 2.55
C GLU A 313 6.55 -0.53 3.91
N TRP A 314 7.21 0.01 4.93
CA TRP A 314 6.72 0.07 6.29
C TRP A 314 5.64 1.12 6.45
N CYS A 315 4.54 0.77 7.11
CA CYS A 315 3.41 1.69 7.29
C CYS A 315 3.81 3.01 7.98
N TYR A 316 4.78 3.01 8.90
CA TYR A 316 5.23 4.23 9.61
C TYR A 316 6.01 5.21 8.72
N LYS A 317 6.40 4.81 7.51
CA LYS A 317 7.02 5.69 6.51
C LYS A 317 5.99 6.35 5.58
N MET A 318 4.73 5.95 5.71
CA MET A 318 3.63 6.40 4.87
C MET A 318 2.89 7.57 5.53
N ASP A 319 2.27 8.39 4.70
CA ASP A 319 1.25 9.32 5.13
C ASP A 319 -0.13 8.66 5.08
N CYS A 320 -1.09 9.23 5.79
CA CYS A 320 -2.48 8.81 5.73
C CYS A 320 -3.45 9.98 5.88
N ILE A 321 -4.64 9.81 5.30
CA ILE A 321 -5.80 10.67 5.49
C ILE A 321 -6.87 9.84 6.20
N LYS A 322 -7.29 10.31 7.38
CA LYS A 322 -8.12 9.56 8.33
C LYS A 322 -9.50 10.21 8.48
N ASN A 323 -10.43 9.49 9.13
CA ASN A 323 -11.78 9.95 9.40
C ASN A 323 -12.57 10.37 8.16
N ILE A 324 -12.32 9.69 7.03
CA ILE A 324 -12.95 9.99 5.76
C ILE A 324 -14.42 9.58 5.81
N ARG A 325 -15.32 10.54 5.59
CA ARG A 325 -16.78 10.34 5.58
C ARG A 325 -17.43 11.29 4.57
N ALA A 326 -18.66 10.99 4.17
CA ALA A 326 -19.42 11.86 3.28
C ALA A 326 -19.57 13.28 3.87
N LYS A 327 -19.49 14.29 3.01
CA LYS A 327 -19.55 15.70 3.40
C LYS A 327 -20.96 16.18 3.70
#